data_AF-A0A1G7XZ24-F1
#
_entry.id   AF-A0A1G7XZ24-F1
#
_cell.length_a   1.000
_cell.length_b   1.000
_cell.length_c   1.000
_cell.angle_alpha   90.00
_cell.angle_beta   90.00
_cell.angle_gamma   90.00
#
_symmetry.space_group_name_H-M   'P 1'
#
loop_
_entity.id
_entity.type
_entity.pdbx_description
1 polymer ?
#
loop_
_entity_poly.entity_id
_entity_poly.type
_entity_poly.pdbx_seq_one_letter_code
_entity_poly.pdbx_strand_id
1 'polypeptide(L)'
;MKMKKGIPWIVTGLGLFIIILYLIKVEAAFSDLKSAEDVRLSVRNFQISIWCAWVLITSSATYYQWTQKKYVLFVLDYIIVIIAFIFLRHYLNLGEAKNLWSFGDAFIMGSNYMTLRNALLICFMTAFVQGAIWLFSSKWHRK
;
A
#
# COMPACT_ATOMS: atom_id res chain seq x y z
N MET A 1 23.93 -7.87 19.38
CA MET A 1 22.68 -7.14 19.67
C MET A 1 21.48 -7.99 19.25
N LYS A 2 20.79 -8.68 20.18
CA LYS A 2 19.60 -9.49 19.87
C LYS A 2 18.41 -8.54 19.66
N MET A 3 18.30 -7.90 18.49
CA MET A 3 17.06 -7.20 18.14
C MET A 3 15.92 -8.21 18.23
N LYS A 4 14.95 -7.94 19.12
CA LYS A 4 13.82 -8.83 19.39
C LYS A 4 13.16 -9.16 18.05
N LYS A 5 13.12 -10.45 17.68
CA LYS A 5 12.60 -10.96 16.40
C LYS A 5 11.19 -10.45 16.04
N GLY A 6 10.46 -9.84 16.99
CA GLY A 6 9.15 -9.24 16.81
C GLY A 6 9.12 -7.81 16.26
N ILE A 7 10.22 -7.04 16.28
CA ILE A 7 10.19 -5.63 15.78
C ILE A 7 9.69 -5.54 14.33
N PRO A 8 10.14 -6.40 13.39
CA PRO A 8 9.67 -6.30 12.01
C PRO A 8 8.17 -6.60 11.85
N TRP A 9 7.64 -7.49 12.68
CA TRP A 9 6.21 -7.80 12.71
C TRP A 9 5.40 -6.65 13.28
N ILE A 10 5.89 -5.98 14.32
CA ILE A 10 5.23 -4.80 14.90
C ILE A 10 5.17 -3.66 13.87
N VAL A 11 6.26 -3.40 13.16
CA VAL A 11 6.29 -2.35 12.12
C VAL A 11 5.37 -2.70 10.96
N THR A 12 5.31 -3.98 10.55
CA THR A 12 4.37 -4.44 9.53
C THR A 12 2.92 -4.26 9.98
N GLY A 13 2.62 -4.64 11.23
CA GLY A 13 1.31 -4.44 11.85
C GLY A 13 0.92 -2.96 11.94
N LEU A 14 1.87 -2.08 12.22
CA LEU A 14 1.65 -0.63 12.22
C LEU A 14 1.30 -0.11 10.81
N GLY A 15 2.01 -0.56 9.78
CA GLY A 15 1.69 -0.22 8.38
C GLY A 15 0.27 -0.67 8.00
N LEU A 16 -0.10 -1.90 8.36
CA LEU A 16 -1.45 -2.42 8.15
C LEU A 16 -2.50 -1.59 8.92
N PHE A 17 -2.23 -1.26 10.18
CA PHE A 17 -3.11 -0.44 11.00
C PHE A 17 -3.35 0.95 10.39
N ILE A 18 -2.32 1.58 9.82
CA ILE A 18 -2.44 2.86 9.11
C ILE A 18 -3.41 2.72 7.93
N ILE A 19 -3.25 1.69 7.08
CA ILE A 19 -4.16 1.44 5.95
C ILE A 19 -5.61 1.28 6.44
N ILE A 20 -5.84 0.45 7.46
CA ILE A 20 -7.18 0.19 8.00
C ILE A 20 -7.80 1.48 8.58
N LEU A 21 -7.02 2.28 9.31
CA LEU A 21 -7.51 3.53 9.89
C LEU A 21 -8.00 4.50 8.81
N TYR A 22 -7.24 4.67 7.73
CA TYR A 22 -7.66 5.54 6.63
C TYR A 22 -8.78 4.93 5.79
N LEU A 23 -8.86 3.60 5.70
CA LEU A 23 -10.00 2.91 5.09
C LEU A 23 -11.31 3.22 5.83
N ILE A 24 -11.30 3.16 7.17
CA ILE A 24 -12.45 3.51 8.02
C ILE A 24 -12.82 4.99 7.82
N LYS A 25 -11.84 5.89 7.69
CA LYS A 25 -12.11 7.32 7.41
C LYS A 25 -12.78 7.54 6.06
N VAL A 26 -12.38 6.80 5.03
CA VAL A 26 -13.04 6.84 3.72
C VAL A 26 -14.48 6.37 3.84
N GLU A 27 -14.72 5.23 4.49
CA GLU A 27 -16.06 4.69 4.69
C GLU A 27 -16.97 5.67 5.45
N ALA A 28 -16.45 6.29 6.51
CA ALA A 28 -17.16 7.33 7.26
C ALA A 28 -17.49 8.55 6.38
N ALA A 29 -16.57 9.00 5.55
CA ALA A 29 -16.81 10.11 4.62
C ALA A 29 -17.91 9.79 3.60
N PHE A 30 -17.94 8.55 3.09
CA PHE A 30 -18.97 8.08 2.17
C PHE A 30 -20.34 7.85 2.82
N SER A 31 -20.37 7.63 4.13
CA SER A 31 -21.59 7.42 4.93
C SER A 31 -22.24 8.74 5.36
N ASP A 32 -21.44 9.70 5.85
CA ASP A 32 -21.95 10.98 6.33
C ASP A 32 -22.31 11.96 5.20
N LEU A 33 -21.76 11.78 3.99
CA LEU A 33 -22.03 12.59 2.79
C LEU A 33 -22.04 14.13 3.02
N LYS A 34 -21.13 14.63 3.87
CA LYS A 34 -21.07 16.07 4.22
C LYS A 34 -20.76 16.96 3.02
N SER A 35 -19.79 16.57 2.19
CA SER A 35 -19.37 17.30 0.98
C SER A 35 -18.60 16.38 0.04
N ALA A 36 -18.73 16.60 -1.27
CA ALA A 36 -17.92 15.89 -2.27
C ALA A 36 -16.42 16.15 -2.11
N GLU A 37 -16.05 17.34 -1.63
CA GLU A 37 -14.65 17.71 -1.38
C GLU A 37 -14.06 16.90 -0.22
N ASP A 38 -14.82 16.68 0.85
CA ASP A 38 -14.40 15.90 2.01
C ASP A 38 -14.17 14.43 1.65
N VAL A 39 -15.04 13.88 0.79
CA VAL A 39 -14.90 12.51 0.28
C VAL A 39 -13.67 12.38 -0.61
N ARG A 40 -13.45 13.33 -1.53
CA ARG A 40 -12.24 13.37 -2.37
C ARG A 40 -10.97 13.44 -1.54
N LEU A 41 -10.94 14.32 -0.54
CA LEU A 41 -9.81 14.45 0.37
C LEU A 41 -9.56 13.16 1.14
N SER A 42 -10.61 12.48 1.60
CA SER A 42 -10.51 11.21 2.32
C SER A 42 -9.94 10.10 1.43
N VAL A 43 -10.42 9.97 0.19
CA VAL A 43 -9.90 8.98 -0.78
C VAL A 43 -8.44 9.26 -1.12
N ARG A 44 -8.07 10.52 -1.34
CA ARG A 44 -6.67 10.92 -1.57
C ARG A 44 -5.79 10.59 -0.37
N ASN A 45 -6.26 10.87 0.84
CA ASN A 45 -5.53 10.56 2.07
C ASN A 45 -5.37 9.05 2.25
N PHE A 46 -6.36 8.25 1.87
CA PHE A 46 -6.25 6.80 1.85
C PHE A 46 -5.18 6.33 0.84
N GLN A 47 -5.17 6.87 -0.38
CA GLN A 47 -4.10 6.57 -1.33
C GLN A 47 -2.70 6.90 -0.77
N ILE A 48 -2.52 8.08 -0.16
CA ILE A 48 -1.25 8.47 0.47
C ILE A 48 -0.89 7.51 1.61
N SER A 49 -1.87 7.09 2.41
CA SER A 49 -1.66 6.15 3.51
C SER A 49 -1.12 4.79 3.02
N ILE A 50 -1.57 4.31 1.85
CA ILE A 50 -1.07 3.08 1.23
C ILE A 50 0.42 3.23 0.91
N TRP A 51 0.84 4.35 0.33
CA TRP A 51 2.25 4.62 0.03
C TRP A 51 3.11 4.69 1.29
N CYS A 52 2.65 5.41 2.32
CA CYS A 52 3.37 5.51 3.59
C CYS A 52 3.48 4.14 4.29
N ALA A 53 2.40 3.38 4.32
CA ALA A 53 2.37 2.04 4.90
C ALA A 53 3.28 1.07 4.14
N TRP A 54 3.27 1.13 2.81
CA TRP A 54 4.17 0.34 1.96
C TRP A 54 5.63 0.62 2.33
N VAL A 55 6.07 1.88 2.39
CA VAL A 55 7.45 2.21 2.79
C VAL A 55 7.82 1.62 4.15
N LEU A 56 6.92 1.67 5.14
CA LEU A 56 7.14 1.09 6.46
C LEU A 56 7.26 -0.44 6.40
N ILE A 57 6.34 -1.10 5.70
CA ILE A 57 6.29 -2.56 5.59
C ILE A 57 7.48 -3.06 4.78
N THR A 58 7.79 -2.49 3.62
CA THR A 58 8.94 -2.87 2.78
C THR A 58 10.26 -2.66 3.50
N SER A 59 10.42 -1.57 4.26
CA SER A 59 11.64 -1.34 5.07
C SER A 59 11.80 -2.42 6.15
N SER A 60 10.70 -2.77 6.81
CA SER A 60 10.65 -3.85 7.79
C SER A 60 10.94 -5.23 7.17
N ALA A 61 10.35 -5.52 6.01
CA ALA A 61 10.54 -6.75 5.26
C ALA A 61 12.00 -6.89 4.77
N THR A 62 12.59 -5.79 4.32
CA THR A 62 14.01 -5.69 3.95
C THR A 62 14.90 -6.08 5.13
N TYR A 63 14.67 -5.47 6.29
CA TYR A 63 15.43 -5.78 7.50
C TYR A 63 15.24 -7.25 7.93
N TYR A 64 14.02 -7.77 7.84
CA TYR A 64 13.71 -9.16 8.19
C TYR A 64 14.38 -10.17 7.23
N GLN A 65 14.36 -9.91 5.93
CA GLN A 65 15.08 -10.73 4.95
C GLN A 65 16.59 -10.68 5.20
N TRP A 66 17.15 -9.51 5.50
CA TRP A 66 18.57 -9.38 5.78
C TRP A 66 18.99 -10.21 7.00
N THR A 67 18.22 -10.12 8.09
CA THR A 67 18.59 -10.72 9.39
C THR A 67 18.13 -12.16 9.60
N GLN A 68 17.00 -12.55 9.03
CA GLN A 68 16.42 -13.89 9.20
C GLN A 68 16.44 -14.72 7.91
N LYS A 69 16.86 -14.16 6.76
CA LYS A 69 16.89 -14.83 5.44
C LYS A 69 15.53 -15.42 5.03
N LYS A 70 14.44 -14.81 5.49
CA LYS A 70 13.05 -15.20 5.19
C LYS A 70 12.32 -14.13 4.39
N TYR A 71 11.44 -14.56 3.49
CA TYR A 71 10.70 -13.70 2.56
C TYR A 71 9.24 -13.46 2.95
N VAL A 72 8.79 -14.02 4.08
CA VAL A 72 7.38 -14.00 4.49
C VAL A 72 6.81 -12.59 4.57
N LEU A 73 7.56 -11.62 5.10
CA LEU A 73 7.09 -10.23 5.20
C LEU A 73 6.95 -9.54 3.84
N PHE A 74 7.77 -9.90 2.85
CA PHE A 74 7.59 -9.37 1.50
C PHE A 74 6.33 -9.94 0.84
N VAL A 75 6.04 -11.23 1.03
CA VAL A 75 4.79 -11.83 0.54
C VAL A 75 3.59 -11.13 1.17
N LEU A 76 3.65 -10.85 2.48
CA LEU A 76 2.61 -10.09 3.17
C LEU A 76 2.49 -8.65 2.65
N ASP A 77 3.61 -7.97 2.37
CA ASP A 77 3.61 -6.63 1.78
C ASP A 77 2.84 -6.59 0.46
N TYR A 78 3.13 -7.52 -0.46
CA TYR A 78 2.40 -7.64 -1.73
C TYR A 78 0.89 -7.85 -1.50
N ILE A 79 0.51 -8.78 -0.62
CA ILE A 79 -0.90 -9.07 -0.33
C ILE A 79 -1.61 -7.83 0.23
N ILE A 80 -1.00 -7.15 1.21
CA ILE A 80 -1.56 -5.96 1.86
C ILE A 80 -1.77 -4.84 0.83
N VAL A 81 -0.76 -4.56 0.01
CA VAL A 81 -0.81 -3.50 -1.00
C VAL A 81 -1.87 -3.79 -2.07
N ILE A 82 -1.90 -5.03 -2.59
CA ILE A 82 -2.88 -5.42 -3.62
C ILE A 82 -4.31 -5.26 -3.08
N ILE A 83 -4.57 -5.74 -1.87
CA ILE A 83 -5.88 -5.61 -1.23
C ILE A 83 -6.23 -4.13 -1.03
N ALA A 84 -5.29 -3.31 -0.55
CA ALA A 84 -5.52 -1.89 -0.33
C ALA A 84 -5.88 -1.15 -1.63
N PHE A 85 -5.23 -1.49 -2.75
CA PHE A 85 -5.57 -0.92 -4.06
C PHE A 85 -6.92 -1.42 -4.60
N ILE A 86 -7.34 -2.65 -4.30
CA ILE A 86 -8.69 -3.13 -4.61
C ILE A 86 -9.74 -2.27 -3.89
N PHE A 87 -9.53 -1.98 -2.60
CA PHE A 87 -10.40 -1.06 -1.85
C PHE A 87 -10.35 0.36 -2.42
N LEU A 88 -9.17 0.88 -2.75
CA LEU A 88 -9.06 2.22 -3.35
C LEU A 88 -9.88 2.34 -4.63
N ARG A 89 -9.79 1.32 -5.50
CA ARG A 89 -10.61 1.23 -6.72
C ARG A 89 -12.10 1.20 -6.41
N HIS A 90 -12.51 0.42 -5.42
CA HIS A 90 -13.91 0.34 -5.01
C HIS A 90 -14.47 1.73 -4.66
N TYR A 91 -13.76 2.52 -3.85
CA TYR A 91 -14.20 3.87 -3.48
C TYR A 91 -14.12 4.88 -4.61
N LEU A 92 -13.14 4.77 -5.51
CA LEU A 92 -13.08 5.62 -6.70
C LEU A 92 -14.33 5.44 -7.59
N ASN A 93 -14.74 4.18 -7.80
CA ASN A 93 -15.94 3.85 -8.56
C ASN A 93 -17.23 4.22 -7.80
N LEU A 94 -17.24 4.06 -6.47
CA LEU A 94 -18.38 4.42 -5.64
C LEU A 94 -18.66 5.94 -5.69
N GLY A 95 -17.62 6.77 -5.65
CA GLY A 95 -17.81 8.22 -5.74
C GLY A 95 -18.27 8.69 -7.11
N GLU A 96 -17.94 7.96 -8.17
CA GLU A 96 -18.51 8.20 -9.50
C GLU A 96 -20.00 7.81 -9.54
N ALA A 97 -20.35 6.63 -9.02
CA ALA A 97 -21.73 6.16 -8.94
C ALA A 97 -22.63 7.09 -8.09
N LYS A 98 -22.07 7.74 -7.07
CA LYS A 98 -22.76 8.74 -6.23
C LYS A 98 -22.74 10.16 -6.82
N ASN A 99 -22.28 10.35 -8.07
CA ASN A 99 -22.14 11.66 -8.73
C ASN A 99 -21.29 12.68 -7.94
N LEU A 100 -20.37 12.23 -7.07
CA LEU A 100 -19.46 13.12 -6.33
C LEU A 100 -18.36 13.68 -7.26
N TRP A 101 -18.10 12.96 -8.34
CA TRP A 101 -17.26 13.37 -9.44
C TRP A 101 -17.71 12.64 -10.69
N SER A 102 -17.64 13.30 -11.83
CA SER A 102 -17.77 12.63 -13.12
C SER A 102 -16.38 12.42 -13.68
N PHE A 103 -16.06 11.17 -13.94
CA PHE A 103 -14.82 10.80 -14.59
C PHE A 103 -15.02 10.74 -16.11
N GLY A 104 -16.25 10.57 -16.61
CA GLY A 104 -16.55 10.41 -18.02
C GLY A 104 -16.13 9.04 -18.54
N ASP A 105 -16.70 8.60 -19.67
CA ASP A 105 -16.58 7.22 -20.15
C ASP A 105 -15.12 6.78 -20.41
N ALA A 106 -14.24 7.71 -20.78
CA ALA A 106 -12.81 7.45 -20.98
C ALA A 106 -12.05 7.16 -19.67
N PHE A 107 -12.58 7.58 -18.52
CA PHE A 107 -11.88 7.56 -17.25
C PHE A 107 -12.36 6.45 -16.31
N ILE A 108 -13.48 5.76 -16.56
CA ILE A 108 -13.73 4.43 -15.96
C ILE A 108 -12.61 3.45 -16.38
N MET A 109 -12.12 3.59 -17.62
CA MET A 109 -10.87 2.97 -18.06
C MET A 109 -9.65 3.57 -17.32
N GLY A 110 -9.66 4.87 -17.07
CA GLY A 110 -8.64 5.63 -16.34
C GLY A 110 -8.49 5.29 -14.85
N SER A 111 -9.55 4.97 -14.11
CA SER A 111 -9.48 4.59 -12.69
C SER A 111 -8.88 3.20 -12.56
N ASN A 112 -9.33 2.26 -13.40
CA ASN A 112 -8.76 0.93 -13.52
C ASN A 112 -7.28 1.00 -13.90
N TYR A 113 -6.94 1.84 -14.90
CA TYR A 113 -5.55 2.05 -15.32
C TYR A 113 -4.71 2.71 -14.23
N MET A 114 -5.20 3.72 -13.52
CA MET A 114 -4.47 4.38 -12.44
C MET A 114 -4.22 3.43 -11.26
N THR A 115 -5.23 2.69 -10.82
CA THR A 115 -5.08 1.71 -9.74
C THR A 115 -4.12 0.62 -10.16
N LEU A 116 -4.27 0.06 -11.37
CA LEU A 116 -3.39 -0.99 -11.88
C LEU A 116 -1.95 -0.48 -12.03
N ARG A 117 -1.75 0.72 -12.59
CA ARG A 117 -0.44 1.36 -12.72
C ARG A 117 0.22 1.55 -11.37
N ASN A 118 -0.51 2.05 -10.37
CA ASN A 118 0.05 2.27 -9.03
C ASN A 118 0.36 0.94 -8.31
N ALA A 119 -0.51 -0.06 -8.44
CA ALA A 119 -0.27 -1.40 -7.90
C ALA A 119 0.96 -2.05 -8.56
N LEU A 120 1.05 -2.01 -9.89
CA LEU A 120 2.20 -2.52 -10.63
C LEU A 120 3.48 -1.75 -10.30
N LEU A 121 3.41 -0.44 -10.15
CA LEU A 121 4.55 0.39 -9.76
C LEU A 121 5.08 -0.01 -8.38
N ILE A 122 4.20 -0.17 -7.39
CA ILE A 122 4.60 -0.64 -6.06
C ILE A 122 5.18 -2.07 -6.13
N CYS A 123 4.54 -2.97 -6.88
CA CYS A 123 5.04 -4.32 -7.05
C CYS A 123 6.45 -4.33 -7.68
N PHE A 124 6.66 -3.54 -8.73
CA PHE A 124 7.95 -3.40 -9.40
C PHE A 124 9.00 -2.80 -8.47
N MET A 125 8.67 -1.74 -7.73
CA MET A 125 9.59 -1.12 -6.77
C MET A 125 9.96 -2.10 -5.64
N THR A 126 9.01 -2.90 -5.16
CA THR A 126 9.25 -3.93 -4.15
C THR A 126 10.19 -5.01 -4.68
N ALA A 127 9.94 -5.51 -5.89
CA ALA A 127 10.81 -6.47 -6.56
C ALA A 127 12.21 -5.90 -6.82
N PHE A 128 12.29 -4.62 -7.20
CA PHE A 128 13.57 -3.92 -7.37
C PHE A 128 14.35 -3.84 -6.05
N VAL A 129 13.70 -3.50 -4.94
CA VAL A 129 14.31 -3.49 -3.60
C VAL A 129 14.80 -4.89 -3.22
N GLN A 130 13.98 -5.92 -3.44
CA GLN A 130 14.39 -7.32 -3.20
C GLN A 130 15.62 -7.72 -4.03
N GLY A 131 15.64 -7.35 -5.31
CA GLY A 131 16.76 -7.60 -6.22
C GLY A 131 18.04 -6.88 -5.80
N ALA A 132 17.91 -5.61 -5.40
CA ALA A 132 19.03 -4.83 -4.88
C ALA A 132 19.62 -5.48 -3.61
N ILE A 133 18.77 -5.89 -2.66
CA ILE A 133 19.21 -6.59 -1.44
C ILE A 133 19.92 -7.90 -1.78
N TRP A 134 19.37 -8.69 -2.71
CA TRP A 134 20.00 -9.94 -3.15
C TRP A 134 21.38 -9.69 -3.75
N LEU A 135 21.51 -8.69 -4.62
CA LEU A 135 22.79 -8.32 -5.25
C LEU A 135 23.81 -7.81 -4.23
N PHE A 136 23.40 -6.97 -3.28
CA PHE A 136 24.26 -6.53 -2.18
C PHE A 136 24.68 -7.71 -1.29
N SER A 137 23.74 -8.58 -0.91
CA SER A 137 24.05 -9.73 -0.06
C SER A 137 24.97 -10.75 -0.74
N SER A 138 24.84 -10.97 -2.04
CA SER A 138 25.67 -11.92 -2.80
C SER A 138 27.09 -11.41 -3.08
N LYS A 139 27.26 -10.10 -3.28
CA LYS A 139 28.57 -9.49 -3.56
C LYS A 139 29.36 -9.10 -2.31
N TRP A 140 28.70 -8.63 -1.25
CA TRP A 140 29.41 -8.08 -0.07
C TRP A 140 29.61 -9.08 1.08
N HIS A 141 28.83 -10.17 1.16
CA HIS A 141 29.02 -11.24 2.17
C HIS A 141 29.83 -12.45 1.67
N ARG A 142 30.56 -12.32 0.55
CA ARG A 142 31.51 -13.34 0.06
C ARG A 142 32.90 -13.26 0.72
N LYS A 143 33.04 -12.58 1.86
CA LYS A 143 34.24 -12.63 2.70
C LYS A 143 33.86 -13.10 4.10
#